data_AF-A0AA88UAF4-F1
#
_entry.id   AF-A0AA88UAF4-F1
#
_cell.length_a   1.000
_cell.length_b   1.000
_cell.length_c   1.000
_cell.angle_alpha   90.00
_cell.angle_beta   90.00
_cell.angle_gamma   90.00
#
_symmetry.space_group_name_H-M   'P 1'
#
loop_
_entity.id
_entity.type
_entity.pdbx_description
1 polymer ?
#
loop_
_entity_poly.entity_id
_entity_poly.type
_entity_poly.pdbx_seq_one_letter_code
_entity_poly.pdbx_strand_id
1 'polypeptide(L)'
;MMLPRCGVADVVKGKNSIQTHKKRKLGIHTVSHYTFTNGMPKWDASKRRLTYRFKSAVEVVGLDDLRSACASAFKRWQDVSVFTFEEAPEGSAEADIEIGFYRGDHGDRSNFDGKFRTLAHAFPPENGHFHYDADESWSVNPTGDTEVDLESVAVHEIGHLLGLGHSLDQSAIMFSKFSYGAIKRDLQPDDIQGIQALKLKHDHGLHTVSHYSFFSGRPKWSPMKTHLTYRFSSSVQVVGLEYLRSACSSAFKRWQDVSHFTFQEASEGAAAADIVIGFHRGNHGDGEQNAFDGPTLAHAFAPEKGWFHYDADEKWSLNPSRDQVDLESVAVHEIGHLLGLSHTPDIPGAIMYPEFSYGIVKRNLHPDDIEGIRVLRRSLGTKDWDQAL
;
A
#
# COMPACT_ATOMS: atom_id res chain seq x y z
N MET A 1 -18.03 29.66 -1.35
CA MET A 1 -19.06 28.60 -1.20
C MET A 1 -18.37 27.34 -0.71
N MET A 2 -19.04 26.48 0.05
CA MET A 2 -18.50 25.16 0.38
C MET A 2 -18.41 24.32 -0.89
N LEU A 3 -17.32 23.56 -1.04
CA LEU A 3 -17.18 22.63 -2.16
C LEU A 3 -18.17 21.47 -2.01
N PRO A 4 -18.86 21.04 -3.08
CA PRO A 4 -19.70 19.86 -3.06
C PRO A 4 -18.86 18.61 -2.79
N ARG A 5 -19.50 17.55 -2.28
CA ARG A 5 -18.82 16.32 -1.89
C ARG A 5 -19.65 15.07 -2.14
N CYS A 6 -18.97 13.93 -2.14
CA CYS A 6 -19.59 12.62 -1.98
C CYS A 6 -20.27 12.50 -0.60
N GLY A 7 -21.42 11.83 -0.58
CA GLY A 7 -22.26 11.56 0.60
C GLY A 7 -21.80 10.38 1.44
N VAL A 8 -20.87 9.57 0.95
CA VAL A 8 -20.26 8.47 1.73
C VAL A 8 -19.47 9.05 2.91
N ALA A 9 -19.62 8.43 4.08
CA ALA A 9 -18.93 8.90 5.29
C ALA A 9 -17.41 8.69 5.19
N ASP A 10 -16.64 9.71 5.59
CA ASP A 10 -15.18 9.59 5.71
C ASP A 10 -14.81 8.56 6.80
N VAL A 11 -13.81 7.73 6.53
CA VAL A 11 -13.28 6.79 7.53
C VAL A 11 -12.44 7.54 8.56
N VAL A 12 -13.05 7.92 9.69
CA VAL A 12 -12.33 8.55 10.81
C VAL A 12 -11.64 7.48 11.66
N LYS A 13 -10.31 7.37 11.53
CA LYS A 13 -9.49 6.60 12.48
C LYS A 13 -9.57 7.26 13.87
N GLY A 14 -10.45 6.75 14.74
CA GLY A 14 -10.44 6.92 16.19
C GLY A 14 -10.52 8.35 16.74
N LYS A 15 -11.67 8.72 17.33
CA LYS A 15 -11.72 9.81 18.33
C LYS A 15 -10.94 9.38 19.57
N ASN A 16 -9.84 10.06 19.89
CA ASN A 16 -9.60 10.71 21.19
C ASN A 16 -8.24 11.43 21.24
N SER A 17 -8.26 12.58 21.93
CA SER A 17 -7.13 13.42 22.37
C SER A 17 -6.58 14.45 21.39
N ILE A 18 -7.06 15.68 21.57
CA ILE A 18 -6.30 16.91 21.38
C ILE A 18 -5.01 16.79 22.19
N GLN A 19 -3.86 16.63 21.54
CA GLN A 19 -2.58 17.08 22.09
C GLN A 19 -1.73 17.71 20.99
N THR A 20 -1.56 19.02 21.13
CA THR A 20 -0.60 19.85 20.41
C THR A 20 0.82 19.42 20.76
N HIS A 21 1.50 18.69 19.88
CA HIS A 21 2.97 18.65 19.90
C HIS A 21 3.53 18.62 18.48
N LYS A 22 4.21 19.72 18.12
CA LYS A 22 5.09 19.84 16.95
C LYS A 22 6.11 18.69 16.98
N LYS A 23 5.98 17.71 16.09
CA LYS A 23 7.04 16.78 15.72
C LYS A 23 7.46 17.07 14.29
N ARG A 24 8.72 17.51 14.12
CA ARG A 24 9.39 17.57 12.81
C ARG A 24 9.53 16.13 12.32
N LYS A 25 8.84 15.82 11.21
CA LYS A 25 9.02 14.61 10.42
C LYS A 25 10.00 14.93 9.29
N LEU A 26 11.06 14.16 9.15
CA LEU A 26 11.90 14.17 7.95
C LEU A 26 12.05 12.73 7.45
N GLY A 27 11.70 12.55 6.18
CA GLY A 27 11.75 11.33 5.39
C GLY A 27 10.95 11.60 4.12
N ILE A 28 11.57 11.57 2.95
CA ILE A 28 10.92 11.88 1.67
C ILE A 28 10.02 10.69 1.25
N HIS A 29 8.78 11.05 0.90
CA HIS A 29 7.52 10.29 0.81
C HIS A 29 7.44 9.20 -0.29
N THR A 30 6.67 8.11 -0.10
CA THR A 30 5.21 8.07 -0.37
C THR A 30 4.38 7.43 0.76
N VAL A 31 3.47 8.19 1.36
CA VAL A 31 2.36 7.64 2.15
C VAL A 31 1.25 7.38 1.15
N SER A 32 0.72 6.17 1.04
CA SER A 32 -0.51 5.95 0.26
C SER A 32 -1.65 6.75 0.91
N HIS A 33 -2.35 7.52 0.09
CA HIS A 33 -3.46 8.37 0.54
C HIS A 33 -4.81 7.68 0.40
N TYR A 34 -4.89 6.60 -0.38
CA TYR A 34 -6.10 5.80 -0.57
C TYR A 34 -6.51 5.10 0.73
N THR A 35 -7.81 4.89 0.88
CA THR A 35 -8.38 4.13 2.00
C THR A 35 -9.37 3.08 1.48
N PHE A 36 -9.95 2.27 2.38
CA PHE A 36 -11.01 1.33 2.07
C PHE A 36 -12.23 1.65 2.90
N THR A 37 -13.42 1.31 2.41
CA THR A 37 -14.66 1.43 3.20
C THR A 37 -14.54 0.65 4.50
N ASN A 38 -15.21 1.12 5.56
CA ASN A 38 -15.13 0.50 6.87
C ASN A 38 -15.58 -0.97 6.82
N GLY A 39 -14.81 -1.86 7.44
CA GLY A 39 -15.04 -3.31 7.35
C GLY A 39 -14.49 -3.97 6.08
N MET A 40 -13.98 -3.21 5.11
CA MET A 40 -13.46 -3.69 3.83
C MET A 40 -14.37 -4.71 3.11
N PRO A 41 -15.67 -4.40 2.95
CA PRO A 41 -16.59 -5.22 2.15
C PRO A 41 -16.08 -5.36 0.71
N LYS A 42 -16.36 -6.51 0.09
CA LYS A 42 -15.92 -6.87 -1.26
C LYS A 42 -17.00 -7.66 -1.97
N TRP A 43 -17.01 -7.59 -3.28
CA TRP A 43 -17.76 -8.52 -4.11
C TRP A 43 -17.24 -9.93 -3.87
N ASP A 44 -18.13 -10.92 -3.99
CA ASP A 44 -17.77 -12.34 -3.85
C ASP A 44 -16.51 -12.73 -4.64
N ALA A 45 -15.64 -13.49 -3.96
CA ALA A 45 -14.72 -14.54 -4.45
C ALA A 45 -14.52 -14.66 -5.97
N SER A 46 -15.59 -15.10 -6.60
CA SER A 46 -15.67 -15.58 -7.97
C SER A 46 -16.28 -14.55 -8.92
N LYS A 47 -16.88 -13.49 -8.39
CA LYS A 47 -17.64 -12.49 -9.13
C LYS A 47 -16.72 -11.40 -9.67
N ARG A 48 -16.20 -11.64 -10.88
CA ARG A 48 -15.39 -10.65 -11.64
C ARG A 48 -16.20 -9.87 -12.65
N ARG A 49 -17.26 -10.46 -13.18
CA ARG A 49 -18.19 -9.76 -14.09
C ARG A 49 -19.34 -9.20 -13.27
N LEU A 50 -19.46 -7.87 -13.24
CA LEU A 50 -20.52 -7.14 -12.57
C LEU A 50 -21.48 -6.57 -13.61
N THR A 51 -22.77 -6.86 -13.47
CA THR A 51 -23.80 -6.25 -14.32
C THR A 51 -24.34 -4.99 -13.67
N TYR A 52 -24.66 -3.98 -14.48
CA TYR A 52 -25.29 -2.76 -13.98
C TYR A 52 -26.56 -2.42 -14.76
N ARG A 53 -27.50 -1.72 -14.12
CA ARG A 53 -28.70 -1.19 -14.77
C ARG A 53 -29.01 0.24 -14.30
N PHE A 54 -29.80 0.95 -15.12
CA PHE A 54 -30.31 2.26 -14.78
C PHE A 54 -31.74 2.19 -14.28
N LYS A 55 -31.98 2.77 -13.10
CA LYS A 55 -33.31 2.88 -12.50
C LYS A 55 -33.39 4.18 -11.71
N SER A 56 -33.79 5.24 -12.40
CA SER A 56 -33.99 6.55 -11.82
C SER A 56 -35.42 6.74 -11.33
N ALA A 57 -35.60 7.36 -10.16
CA ALA A 57 -36.89 7.85 -9.72
C ALA A 57 -37.30 9.15 -10.42
N VAL A 58 -36.31 9.91 -10.90
CA VAL A 58 -36.48 11.20 -11.58
C VAL A 58 -35.60 11.25 -12.82
N GLU A 59 -36.14 11.69 -13.95
CA GLU A 59 -35.33 11.98 -15.14
C GLU A 59 -34.69 13.38 -14.99
N VAL A 60 -33.37 13.46 -15.10
CA VAL A 60 -32.59 14.69 -14.89
C VAL A 60 -31.69 14.99 -16.09
N VAL A 61 -31.01 13.96 -16.58
CA VAL A 61 -30.20 13.96 -17.81
C VAL A 61 -30.78 12.94 -18.79
N GLY A 62 -30.46 13.08 -20.08
CA GLY A 62 -30.83 12.08 -21.07
C GLY A 62 -30.25 10.72 -20.75
N LEU A 63 -31.02 9.65 -20.95
CA LEU A 63 -30.57 8.29 -20.63
C LEU A 63 -29.29 7.90 -21.39
N ASP A 64 -29.14 8.34 -22.64
CA ASP A 64 -27.95 8.07 -23.44
C ASP A 64 -26.70 8.78 -22.89
N ASP A 65 -26.85 9.99 -22.35
CA ASP A 65 -25.76 10.72 -21.68
C ASP A 65 -25.34 10.02 -20.39
N LEU A 66 -26.31 9.57 -19.59
CA LEU A 66 -26.06 8.78 -18.38
C LEU A 66 -25.37 7.45 -18.70
N ARG A 67 -25.86 6.72 -19.71
CA ARG A 67 -25.25 5.49 -20.21
C ARG A 67 -23.80 5.72 -20.64
N SER A 68 -23.55 6.74 -21.45
CA SER A 68 -22.22 7.06 -21.97
C SER A 68 -21.24 7.42 -20.85
N ALA A 69 -21.67 8.25 -19.89
CA ALA A 69 -20.86 8.65 -18.74
C ALA A 69 -20.52 7.44 -17.85
N CYS A 70 -21.51 6.63 -17.47
CA CYS A 70 -21.29 5.45 -16.62
C CYS A 70 -20.46 4.38 -17.34
N ALA A 71 -20.69 4.12 -18.63
CA ALA A 71 -19.90 3.16 -19.40
C ALA A 71 -18.41 3.58 -19.47
N SER A 72 -18.15 4.87 -19.68
CA SER A 72 -16.79 5.42 -19.68
C SER A 72 -16.12 5.35 -18.30
N ALA A 73 -16.90 5.56 -17.23
CA ALA A 73 -16.40 5.43 -15.86
C ALA A 73 -16.09 3.98 -15.48
N PHE A 74 -16.97 3.03 -15.81
CA PHE A 74 -16.72 1.60 -15.64
C PHE A 74 -15.50 1.14 -16.44
N LYS A 75 -15.34 1.62 -17.68
CA LYS A 75 -14.20 1.27 -18.52
C LYS A 75 -12.87 1.65 -17.86
N ARG A 76 -12.79 2.83 -17.23
CA ARG A 76 -11.57 3.27 -16.52
C ARG A 76 -11.20 2.34 -15.38
N TRP A 77 -12.16 1.93 -14.55
CA TRP A 77 -11.91 0.97 -13.48
C TRP A 77 -11.62 -0.43 -14.00
N GLN A 78 -12.27 -0.86 -15.07
CA GLN A 78 -12.00 -2.15 -15.73
C GLN A 78 -10.56 -2.23 -16.24
N ASP A 79 -10.00 -1.13 -16.74
CA ASP A 79 -8.64 -1.10 -17.30
C ASP A 79 -7.53 -1.28 -16.26
N VAL A 80 -7.82 -1.04 -14.98
CA VAL A 80 -6.85 -1.11 -13.89
C VAL A 80 -7.22 -2.11 -12.80
N SER A 81 -8.30 -2.87 -12.98
CA SER A 81 -8.81 -3.85 -12.00
C SER A 81 -9.03 -5.24 -12.60
N VAL A 82 -9.57 -6.15 -11.81
CA VAL A 82 -9.98 -7.49 -12.27
C VAL A 82 -11.45 -7.55 -12.70
N PHE A 83 -12.19 -6.46 -12.50
CA PHE A 83 -13.61 -6.43 -12.78
C PHE A 83 -13.86 -6.15 -14.25
N THR A 84 -14.87 -6.80 -14.80
CA THR A 84 -15.47 -6.44 -16.07
C THR A 84 -16.91 -6.00 -15.82
N PHE A 85 -17.37 -5.03 -16.61
CA PHE A 85 -18.70 -4.45 -16.43
C PHE A 85 -19.52 -4.58 -17.70
N GLU A 86 -20.82 -4.86 -17.53
CA GLU A 86 -21.74 -5.02 -18.64
C GLU A 86 -23.11 -4.43 -18.25
N GLU A 87 -23.67 -3.58 -19.11
CA GLU A 87 -25.05 -3.11 -18.90
C GLU A 87 -26.00 -4.30 -19.08
N ALA A 88 -26.87 -4.53 -18.10
CA ALA A 88 -27.87 -5.57 -18.20
C ALA A 88 -28.87 -5.24 -19.31
N PRO A 89 -29.42 -6.25 -20.04
CA PRO A 89 -30.45 -6.02 -21.03
C PRO A 89 -31.63 -5.23 -20.47
N GLU A 90 -32.21 -4.37 -21.30
CA GLU A 90 -33.37 -3.57 -20.91
C GLU A 90 -34.52 -4.47 -20.40
N GLY A 91 -35.12 -4.08 -19.27
CA GLY A 91 -36.16 -4.88 -18.61
C GLY A 91 -35.64 -6.00 -17.68
N SER A 92 -34.32 -6.15 -17.50
CA SER A 92 -33.76 -7.11 -16.54
C SER A 92 -34.25 -6.83 -15.10
N ALA A 93 -34.79 -7.86 -14.46
CA ALA A 93 -35.36 -7.76 -13.10
C ALA A 93 -34.29 -7.58 -12.01
N GLU A 94 -33.05 -7.98 -12.25
CA GLU A 94 -31.93 -7.87 -11.31
C GLU A 94 -30.62 -7.48 -12.04
N ALA A 95 -29.77 -6.72 -11.35
CA ALA A 95 -28.40 -6.41 -11.74
C ALA A 95 -27.56 -6.29 -10.46
N ASP A 96 -26.24 -6.48 -10.57
CA ASP A 96 -25.35 -6.36 -9.41
C ASP A 96 -25.27 -4.92 -8.91
N ILE A 97 -25.33 -3.96 -9.84
CA ILE A 97 -25.26 -2.53 -9.56
C ILE A 97 -26.52 -1.84 -10.10
N GLU A 98 -27.14 -0.99 -9.30
CA GLU A 98 -28.27 -0.15 -9.70
C GLU A 98 -27.90 1.33 -9.58
N ILE A 99 -28.00 2.04 -10.70
CA ILE A 99 -27.63 3.45 -10.82
C ILE A 99 -28.87 4.28 -11.10
N GLY A 100 -29.07 5.38 -10.38
CA GLY A 100 -30.21 6.26 -10.66
C GLY A 100 -30.21 7.59 -9.94
N PHE A 101 -31.12 8.46 -10.36
CA PHE A 101 -31.35 9.78 -9.75
C PHE A 101 -32.52 9.74 -8.75
N TYR A 102 -32.30 10.34 -7.59
CA TYR A 102 -33.26 10.40 -6.48
C TYR A 102 -33.27 11.80 -5.84
N ARG A 103 -34.36 12.14 -5.11
CA ARG A 103 -34.47 13.39 -4.34
C ARG A 103 -34.76 13.08 -2.88
N GLY A 104 -34.23 13.90 -1.98
CA GLY A 104 -34.59 13.87 -0.55
C GLY A 104 -34.50 12.47 0.07
N ASP A 105 -35.51 12.09 0.84
CA ASP A 105 -35.68 10.71 1.33
C ASP A 105 -36.11 9.78 0.19
N HIS A 106 -35.28 8.78 -0.07
CA HIS A 106 -35.49 7.78 -1.12
C HIS A 106 -35.37 6.34 -0.59
N GLY A 107 -35.61 6.15 0.72
CA GLY A 107 -35.82 4.83 1.32
C GLY A 107 -34.58 4.07 1.77
N ASP A 108 -33.38 4.63 1.60
CA ASP A 108 -32.10 4.02 1.99
C ASP A 108 -31.47 4.63 3.27
N ARG A 109 -32.16 5.62 3.87
CA ARG A 109 -31.74 6.39 5.06
C ARG A 109 -30.54 7.33 4.84
N SER A 110 -30.11 7.52 3.59
CA SER A 110 -29.07 8.47 3.19
C SER A 110 -29.71 9.63 2.42
N ASN A 111 -30.55 10.41 3.09
CA ASN A 111 -31.36 11.44 2.43
C ASN A 111 -30.49 12.51 1.76
N PHE A 112 -30.85 12.88 0.53
CA PHE A 112 -30.23 14.01 -0.16
C PHE A 112 -30.69 15.35 0.42
N ASP A 113 -29.78 16.34 0.41
CA ASP A 113 -29.98 17.64 1.05
C ASP A 113 -30.31 18.78 0.10
N GLY A 114 -30.55 18.46 -1.17
CA GLY A 114 -30.81 19.42 -2.22
C GLY A 114 -29.53 20.07 -2.72
N LYS A 115 -29.68 21.16 -3.47
CA LYS A 115 -28.56 21.79 -4.20
C LYS A 115 -27.35 22.14 -3.33
N PHE A 116 -26.19 21.95 -3.96
CA PHE A 116 -24.87 22.46 -3.64
C PHE A 116 -24.05 21.75 -2.56
N ARG A 117 -24.40 20.53 -2.15
CA ARG A 117 -23.75 19.85 -1.02
C ARG A 117 -23.42 18.40 -1.35
N THR A 118 -24.38 17.51 -1.18
CA THR A 118 -24.18 16.08 -1.40
C THR A 118 -24.50 15.74 -2.84
N LEU A 119 -23.49 15.35 -3.62
CA LEU A 119 -23.68 15.09 -5.04
C LEU A 119 -24.29 13.71 -5.31
N ALA A 120 -23.80 12.71 -4.60
CA ALA A 120 -24.15 11.33 -4.81
C ALA A 120 -23.71 10.51 -3.60
N HIS A 121 -24.16 9.27 -3.54
CA HIS A 121 -23.53 8.24 -2.73
C HIS A 121 -23.58 6.88 -3.41
N ALA A 122 -22.60 6.05 -3.10
CA ALA A 122 -22.61 4.64 -3.38
C ALA A 122 -22.49 3.82 -2.10
N PHE A 123 -23.09 2.65 -2.13
CA PHE A 123 -22.99 1.67 -1.07
C PHE A 123 -21.80 0.72 -1.32
N PRO A 124 -21.29 0.08 -0.26
CA PRO A 124 -20.21 -0.87 -0.40
C PRO A 124 -20.57 -2.05 -1.32
N PRO A 125 -19.56 -2.84 -1.75
CA PRO A 125 -19.77 -4.06 -2.53
C PRO A 125 -20.87 -4.99 -1.99
N GLU A 126 -21.52 -5.73 -2.89
CA GLU A 126 -22.69 -6.59 -2.66
C GLU A 126 -24.01 -5.87 -2.37
N ASN A 127 -23.99 -4.60 -1.93
CA ASN A 127 -25.20 -3.79 -1.88
C ASN A 127 -25.54 -3.18 -3.26
N GLY A 128 -24.53 -2.68 -3.97
CA GLY A 128 -24.65 -2.35 -5.40
C GLY A 128 -25.41 -1.07 -5.75
N HIS A 129 -25.89 -0.30 -4.78
CA HIS A 129 -26.64 0.93 -5.07
C HIS A 129 -25.71 2.14 -5.26
N PHE A 130 -25.93 2.91 -6.33
CA PHE A 130 -25.32 4.21 -6.60
C PHE A 130 -26.41 5.22 -6.97
N HIS A 131 -26.60 6.19 -6.10
CA HIS A 131 -27.61 7.24 -6.26
C HIS A 131 -26.96 8.60 -6.52
N TYR A 132 -27.47 9.31 -7.52
CA TYR A 132 -27.20 10.72 -7.76
C TYR A 132 -28.28 11.59 -7.11
N ASP A 133 -27.88 12.74 -6.55
CA ASP A 133 -28.83 13.77 -6.12
C ASP A 133 -29.43 14.48 -7.34
N ALA A 134 -30.72 14.28 -7.58
CA ALA A 134 -31.46 14.88 -8.69
C ALA A 134 -31.69 16.40 -8.55
N ASP A 135 -31.39 17.00 -7.39
CA ASP A 135 -31.45 18.44 -7.19
C ASP A 135 -30.24 19.18 -7.77
N GLU A 136 -29.11 18.50 -8.01
CA GLU A 136 -27.89 19.12 -8.55
C GLU A 136 -27.96 19.42 -10.06
N SER A 137 -27.13 20.36 -10.53
CA SER A 137 -27.06 20.76 -11.94
C SER A 137 -26.08 19.89 -12.72
N TRP A 138 -26.53 18.72 -13.16
CA TRP A 138 -25.68 17.74 -13.87
C TRP A 138 -25.40 18.12 -15.32
N SER A 139 -24.16 17.90 -15.75
CA SER A 139 -23.74 18.06 -17.14
C SER A 139 -22.68 17.03 -17.51
N VAL A 140 -22.68 16.58 -18.77
CA VAL A 140 -21.59 15.76 -19.35
C VAL A 140 -20.45 16.61 -19.91
N ASN A 141 -20.64 17.92 -20.00
CA ASN A 141 -19.62 18.89 -20.43
C ASN A 141 -19.88 20.22 -19.70
N PRO A 142 -19.59 20.29 -18.39
CA PRO A 142 -19.93 21.47 -17.60
C PRO A 142 -19.14 22.69 -18.09
N THR A 143 -19.84 23.80 -18.29
CA THR A 143 -19.30 25.12 -18.67
C THR A 143 -19.73 26.21 -17.69
N GLY A 144 -20.77 25.95 -16.89
CA GLY A 144 -21.27 26.84 -15.84
C GLY A 144 -20.55 26.67 -14.49
N ASP A 145 -20.57 27.72 -13.68
CA ASP A 145 -19.96 27.79 -12.34
C ASP A 145 -20.74 27.04 -11.24
N THR A 146 -21.86 26.43 -11.61
CA THR A 146 -22.75 25.65 -10.73
C THR A 146 -23.00 24.23 -11.26
N GLU A 147 -22.47 23.89 -12.44
CA GLU A 147 -22.65 22.57 -13.04
C GLU A 147 -21.70 21.54 -12.45
N VAL A 148 -22.15 20.31 -12.35
CA VAL A 148 -21.40 19.17 -11.82
C VAL A 148 -21.18 18.17 -12.95
N ASP A 149 -19.92 17.76 -13.12
CA ASP A 149 -19.55 16.77 -14.13
C ASP A 149 -20.09 15.38 -13.77
N LEU A 150 -21.04 14.88 -14.56
CA LEU A 150 -21.72 13.61 -14.34
C LEU A 150 -20.75 12.42 -14.30
N GLU A 151 -19.79 12.41 -15.23
CA GLU A 151 -18.81 11.32 -15.35
C GLU A 151 -17.79 11.35 -14.21
N SER A 152 -17.32 12.52 -13.78
CA SER A 152 -16.40 12.63 -12.63
C SER A 152 -16.98 12.01 -11.37
N VAL A 153 -18.25 12.31 -11.07
CA VAL A 153 -18.95 11.69 -9.93
C VAL A 153 -19.16 10.20 -10.18
N ALA A 154 -19.48 9.78 -11.42
CA ALA A 154 -19.58 8.35 -11.75
C ALA A 154 -18.29 7.59 -11.43
N VAL A 155 -17.13 8.12 -11.86
CA VAL A 155 -15.84 7.47 -11.60
C VAL A 155 -15.58 7.34 -10.11
N HIS A 156 -15.89 8.37 -9.31
CA HIS A 156 -15.72 8.34 -7.86
C HIS A 156 -16.63 7.30 -7.17
N GLU A 157 -17.93 7.36 -7.42
CA GLU A 157 -18.89 6.48 -6.74
C GLU A 157 -18.71 5.01 -7.16
N ILE A 158 -18.27 4.75 -8.39
CA ILE A 158 -17.88 3.38 -8.80
C ILE A 158 -16.68 2.90 -7.99
N GLY A 159 -15.73 3.76 -7.62
CA GLY A 159 -14.64 3.37 -6.72
C GLY A 159 -15.15 2.83 -5.38
N HIS A 160 -16.20 3.46 -4.81
CA HIS A 160 -16.88 2.97 -3.60
C HIS A 160 -17.59 1.63 -3.83
N LEU A 161 -18.31 1.48 -4.95
CA LEU A 161 -18.92 0.20 -5.35
C LEU A 161 -17.90 -0.93 -5.47
N LEU A 162 -16.62 -0.62 -5.71
CA LEU A 162 -15.53 -1.60 -5.78
C LEU A 162 -14.81 -1.81 -4.44
N GLY A 163 -15.11 -1.00 -3.42
CA GLY A 163 -14.59 -1.14 -2.05
C GLY A 163 -13.55 -0.10 -1.63
N LEU A 164 -13.26 0.90 -2.47
CA LEU A 164 -12.38 2.01 -2.11
C LEU A 164 -13.09 2.97 -1.15
N GLY A 165 -12.33 3.50 -0.20
CA GLY A 165 -12.74 4.64 0.62
C GLY A 165 -12.17 5.95 0.05
N HIS A 166 -12.47 7.06 0.70
CA HIS A 166 -11.94 8.35 0.26
C HIS A 166 -10.42 8.43 0.39
N SER A 167 -9.78 9.03 -0.62
CA SER A 167 -8.35 9.38 -0.58
C SER A 167 -8.13 10.70 0.17
N LEU A 168 -6.96 10.83 0.78
CA LEU A 168 -6.45 12.10 1.31
C LEU A 168 -5.72 12.96 0.26
N ASP A 169 -5.43 12.40 -0.92
CA ASP A 169 -4.81 13.11 -2.04
C ASP A 169 -5.91 13.87 -2.81
N GLN A 170 -5.81 15.20 -2.85
CA GLN A 170 -6.80 16.05 -3.51
C GLN A 170 -6.88 15.82 -5.03
N SER A 171 -5.78 15.35 -5.63
CA SER A 171 -5.73 15.04 -7.06
C SER A 171 -6.47 13.75 -7.40
N ALA A 172 -6.50 12.78 -6.48
CA ALA A 172 -7.10 11.46 -6.68
C ALA A 172 -8.61 11.53 -6.90
N ILE A 173 -9.16 10.70 -7.80
CA ILE A 173 -10.60 10.69 -8.04
C ILE A 173 -11.36 10.37 -6.76
N MET A 174 -10.82 9.51 -5.89
CA MET A 174 -11.42 9.16 -4.60
C MET A 174 -11.33 10.26 -3.53
N PHE A 175 -10.79 11.45 -3.83
CA PHE A 175 -10.91 12.58 -2.92
C PHE A 175 -12.38 12.99 -2.75
N SER A 176 -12.84 13.18 -1.51
CA SER A 176 -14.27 13.32 -1.21
C SER A 176 -14.95 14.58 -1.77
N LYS A 177 -14.19 15.59 -2.23
CA LYS A 177 -14.73 16.89 -2.66
C LYS A 177 -14.50 17.17 -4.14
N PHE A 178 -15.45 17.87 -4.73
CA PHE A 178 -15.45 18.29 -6.13
C PHE A 178 -15.51 19.81 -6.24
N SER A 179 -15.18 20.32 -7.42
CA SER A 179 -15.36 21.72 -7.78
C SER A 179 -16.40 21.81 -8.89
N TYR A 180 -17.35 22.73 -8.79
CA TYR A 180 -18.27 23.02 -9.90
C TYR A 180 -17.51 23.46 -11.14
N GLY A 181 -18.02 23.07 -12.31
CA GLY A 181 -17.39 23.35 -13.60
C GLY A 181 -16.12 22.55 -13.88
N ALA A 182 -15.60 21.77 -12.92
CA ALA A 182 -14.36 21.02 -13.09
C ALA A 182 -14.63 19.61 -13.63
N ILE A 183 -13.79 19.18 -14.56
CA ILE A 183 -13.76 17.82 -15.08
C ILE A 183 -12.60 17.08 -14.39
N LYS A 184 -12.91 15.97 -13.72
CA LYS A 184 -11.97 15.12 -12.99
C LYS A 184 -12.30 13.65 -13.27
N ARG A 185 -11.95 13.16 -14.45
CA ARG A 185 -12.32 11.81 -14.91
C ARG A 185 -11.17 10.81 -14.87
N ASP A 186 -9.92 11.28 -14.72
CA ASP A 186 -8.73 10.43 -14.81
C ASP A 186 -8.36 9.84 -13.45
N LEU A 187 -8.15 8.53 -13.42
CA LEU A 187 -7.61 7.83 -12.26
C LEU A 187 -6.17 8.29 -12.01
N GLN A 188 -5.89 8.75 -10.81
CA GLN A 188 -4.54 9.12 -10.39
C GLN A 188 -3.79 7.89 -9.85
N PRO A 189 -2.45 7.98 -9.68
CA PRO A 189 -1.66 6.88 -9.14
C PRO A 189 -2.19 6.34 -7.80
N ASP A 190 -2.73 7.19 -6.93
CA ASP A 190 -3.28 6.77 -5.64
C ASP A 190 -4.56 5.91 -5.80
N ASP A 191 -5.44 6.25 -6.75
CA ASP A 191 -6.65 5.47 -7.06
C ASP A 191 -6.30 4.10 -7.64
N ILE A 192 -5.34 4.07 -8.57
CA ILE A 192 -4.86 2.84 -9.21
C ILE A 192 -4.21 1.92 -8.18
N GLN A 193 -3.38 2.46 -7.28
CA GLN A 193 -2.80 1.70 -6.19
C GLN A 193 -3.88 1.15 -5.25
N GLY A 194 -4.89 1.94 -4.92
CA GLY A 194 -6.01 1.50 -4.08
C GLY A 194 -6.78 0.32 -4.69
N ILE A 195 -7.18 0.40 -5.95
CA ILE A 195 -7.95 -0.68 -6.60
C ILE A 195 -7.11 -1.94 -6.83
N GLN A 196 -5.82 -1.78 -7.12
CA GLN A 196 -4.90 -2.92 -7.23
C GLN A 196 -4.65 -3.59 -5.89
N ALA A 197 -4.66 -2.83 -4.79
CA ALA A 197 -4.57 -3.39 -3.44
C ALA A 197 -5.81 -4.23 -3.05
N LEU A 198 -6.98 -4.01 -3.66
CA LEU A 198 -8.17 -4.85 -3.48
C LEU A 198 -8.03 -6.22 -4.15
N LYS A 199 -7.46 -6.28 -5.37
CA LYS A 199 -7.22 -7.51 -6.15
C LYS A 199 -6.42 -8.55 -5.38
N LEU A 200 -5.42 -8.11 -4.64
CA LEU A 200 -4.49 -9.02 -3.98
C LEU A 200 -5.22 -9.91 -2.94
N LYS A 201 -6.31 -9.44 -2.33
CA LYS A 201 -7.00 -10.14 -1.23
C LYS A 201 -8.03 -11.20 -1.67
N HIS A 202 -8.03 -11.67 -2.92
CA HIS A 202 -9.17 -12.42 -3.48
C HIS A 202 -8.88 -13.82 -4.04
N ASP A 203 -7.62 -14.17 -4.30
CA ASP A 203 -7.33 -15.40 -5.09
C ASP A 203 -6.91 -16.64 -4.29
N HIS A 204 -6.87 -16.61 -2.95
CA HIS A 204 -6.51 -17.82 -2.20
C HIS A 204 -7.23 -17.97 -0.86
N GLY A 205 -8.11 -18.98 -0.78
CA GLY A 205 -8.10 -19.83 0.40
C GLY A 205 -6.65 -20.27 0.63
N LEU A 206 -6.09 -19.85 1.76
CA LEU A 206 -4.67 -20.02 2.13
C LEU A 206 -3.65 -19.36 1.17
N HIS A 207 -3.67 -18.04 0.95
CA HIS A 207 -2.43 -17.25 0.78
C HIS A 207 -2.72 -15.77 1.10
N THR A 208 -2.02 -15.26 2.10
CA THR A 208 -1.90 -13.82 2.43
C THR A 208 -1.39 -13.04 1.21
N VAL A 209 -1.93 -11.83 1.00
CA VAL A 209 -1.31 -10.86 0.09
C VAL A 209 0.14 -10.67 0.50
N SER A 210 1.03 -10.90 -0.44
CA SER A 210 2.42 -10.50 -0.34
C SER A 210 2.54 -9.00 -0.58
N HIS A 211 2.82 -8.24 0.47
CA HIS A 211 3.22 -6.84 0.44
C HIS A 211 4.75 -6.68 0.31
N TYR A 212 5.50 -7.77 0.48
CA TYR A 212 6.94 -7.77 0.26
C TYR A 212 7.26 -7.29 -1.16
N SER A 213 8.36 -6.56 -1.28
CA SER A 213 8.89 -6.12 -2.56
C SER A 213 10.30 -6.66 -2.79
N PHE A 214 10.81 -6.50 -4.00
CA PHE A 214 12.19 -6.86 -4.36
C PHE A 214 12.86 -5.65 -5.01
N PHE A 215 14.19 -5.58 -4.92
CA PHE A 215 14.95 -4.56 -5.64
C PHE A 215 14.64 -4.58 -7.14
N SER A 216 14.73 -3.41 -7.77
CA SER A 216 14.67 -3.31 -9.23
C SER A 216 15.73 -4.21 -9.87
N GLY A 217 15.37 -4.92 -10.94
CA GLY A 217 16.22 -5.95 -11.56
C GLY A 217 16.28 -7.29 -10.81
N ARG A 218 15.67 -7.39 -9.62
CA ARG A 218 15.60 -8.60 -8.78
C ARG A 218 16.97 -9.33 -8.62
N PRO A 219 18.04 -8.61 -8.22
CA PRO A 219 19.34 -9.21 -7.92
C PRO A 219 19.19 -10.31 -6.86
N LYS A 220 19.92 -11.41 -7.04
CA LYS A 220 19.86 -12.60 -6.18
C LYS A 220 21.25 -13.20 -6.09
N TRP A 221 21.53 -13.82 -4.95
CA TRP A 221 22.63 -14.77 -4.87
C TRP A 221 22.44 -15.87 -5.92
N SER A 222 23.54 -16.38 -6.47
CA SER A 222 23.50 -17.54 -7.36
C SER A 222 22.65 -18.65 -6.73
N PRO A 223 21.80 -19.37 -7.50
CA PRO A 223 20.99 -20.47 -6.98
C PRO A 223 21.78 -21.55 -6.23
N MET A 224 23.09 -21.69 -6.51
CA MET A 224 23.97 -22.65 -5.85
C MET A 224 24.63 -22.07 -4.58
N LYS A 225 24.52 -20.76 -4.36
CA LYS A 225 25.15 -20.05 -3.24
C LYS A 225 24.17 -19.96 -2.07
N THR A 226 24.06 -21.06 -1.32
CA THR A 226 23.15 -21.18 -0.17
C THR A 226 23.86 -21.02 1.17
N HIS A 227 25.19 -21.09 1.19
CA HIS A 227 26.00 -20.84 2.38
C HIS A 227 26.70 -19.48 2.25
N LEU A 228 26.31 -18.52 3.07
CA LEU A 228 26.83 -17.15 3.08
C LEU A 228 27.71 -16.93 4.30
N THR A 229 28.95 -16.52 4.06
CA THR A 229 29.89 -16.13 5.11
C THR A 229 29.78 -14.63 5.37
N TYR A 230 29.92 -14.23 6.64
CA TYR A 230 29.94 -12.81 6.99
C TYR A 230 31.14 -12.45 7.87
N ARG A 231 31.60 -11.19 7.80
CA ARG A 231 32.66 -10.67 8.68
C ARG A 231 32.35 -9.24 9.11
N PHE A 232 33.00 -8.81 10.19
CA PHE A 232 32.87 -7.44 10.70
C PHE A 232 34.04 -6.56 10.24
N SER A 233 33.73 -5.36 9.76
CA SER A 233 34.71 -4.39 9.24
C SER A 233 34.17 -2.97 9.40
N SER A 234 34.56 -2.28 10.48
CA SER A 234 34.08 -0.92 10.76
C SER A 234 35.16 0.11 10.43
N SER A 235 34.77 1.31 9.99
CA SER A 235 35.73 2.43 9.85
C SER A 235 36.00 3.14 11.18
N VAL A 236 35.21 2.83 12.21
CA VAL A 236 35.35 3.35 13.57
C VAL A 236 35.60 2.23 14.56
N GLN A 237 36.14 2.58 15.73
CA GLN A 237 36.23 1.65 16.86
C GLN A 237 34.82 1.37 17.40
N VAL A 238 34.41 0.10 17.38
CA VAL A 238 33.12 -0.35 17.92
C VAL A 238 33.31 -0.75 19.37
N VAL A 239 32.68 -0.02 20.29
CA VAL A 239 32.60 -0.44 21.70
C VAL A 239 31.54 -1.52 21.82
N GLY A 240 31.89 -2.66 22.42
CA GLY A 240 30.96 -3.77 22.61
C GLY A 240 30.72 -4.59 21.35
N LEU A 241 31.78 -4.94 20.62
CA LEU A 241 31.73 -5.75 19.40
C LEU A 241 31.01 -7.09 19.61
N GLU A 242 31.08 -7.65 20.83
CA GLU A 242 30.33 -8.82 21.26
C GLU A 242 28.81 -8.65 21.15
N TYR A 243 28.27 -7.45 21.43
CA TYR A 243 26.85 -7.16 21.28
C TYR A 243 26.44 -7.08 19.82
N LEU A 244 27.27 -6.47 18.96
CA LEU A 244 27.06 -6.47 17.51
C LEU A 244 27.07 -7.90 16.95
N ARG A 245 28.08 -8.69 17.32
CA ARG A 245 28.17 -10.11 16.92
C ARG A 245 26.93 -10.89 17.36
N SER A 246 26.50 -10.71 18.60
CA SER A 246 25.27 -11.35 19.14
C SER A 246 24.01 -10.92 18.40
N ALA A 247 23.87 -9.63 18.09
CA ALA A 247 22.73 -9.08 17.35
C ALA A 247 22.65 -9.68 15.93
N CYS A 248 23.76 -9.61 15.18
CA CYS A 248 23.83 -10.12 13.82
C CYS A 248 23.66 -11.65 13.78
N SER A 249 24.28 -12.39 14.70
CA SER A 249 24.11 -13.85 14.78
C SER A 249 22.63 -14.23 14.99
N SER A 250 21.94 -13.53 15.89
CA SER A 250 20.50 -13.75 16.14
C SER A 250 19.64 -13.36 14.93
N ALA A 251 19.99 -12.28 14.23
CA ALA A 251 19.27 -11.84 13.03
C ALA A 251 19.46 -12.81 11.85
N PHE A 252 20.69 -13.28 11.60
CA PHE A 252 20.97 -14.33 10.62
C PHE A 252 20.23 -15.63 10.95
N LYS A 253 20.18 -16.02 12.24
CA LYS A 253 19.44 -17.21 12.66
C LYS A 253 17.96 -17.13 12.29
N ARG A 254 17.31 -15.98 12.48
CA ARG A 254 15.89 -15.79 12.09
C ARG A 254 15.66 -15.99 10.60
N TRP A 255 16.51 -15.41 9.77
CA TRP A 255 16.40 -15.58 8.31
C TRP A 255 16.76 -16.99 7.86
N GLN A 256 17.74 -17.63 8.50
CA GLN A 256 18.09 -19.03 8.25
C GLN A 256 16.92 -19.97 8.56
N ASP A 257 16.15 -19.70 9.61
CA ASP A 257 15.02 -20.55 10.03
C ASP A 257 13.84 -20.54 9.05
N VAL A 258 13.76 -19.54 8.17
CA VAL A 258 12.64 -19.39 7.20
C VAL A 258 13.10 -19.40 5.75
N SER A 259 14.39 -19.61 5.49
CA SER A 259 14.98 -19.61 4.14
C SER A 259 15.85 -20.84 3.92
N HIS A 260 16.44 -20.92 2.73
CA HIS A 260 17.40 -21.98 2.38
C HIS A 260 18.85 -21.56 2.63
N PHE A 261 19.08 -20.33 3.12
CA PHE A 261 20.40 -19.83 3.40
C PHE A 261 20.89 -20.34 4.75
N THR A 262 22.19 -20.62 4.82
CA THR A 262 22.91 -20.82 6.07
C THR A 262 23.98 -19.75 6.20
N PHE A 263 24.24 -19.32 7.43
CA PHE A 263 25.19 -18.25 7.70
C PHE A 263 26.29 -18.69 8.63
N GLN A 264 27.51 -18.25 8.35
CA GLN A 264 28.66 -18.51 9.20
C GLN A 264 29.54 -17.27 9.30
N GLU A 265 29.89 -16.89 10.53
CA GLU A 265 30.92 -15.88 10.73
C GLU A 265 32.26 -16.43 10.24
N ALA A 266 32.92 -15.69 9.35
CA ALA A 266 34.25 -16.05 8.89
C ALA A 266 35.26 -15.95 10.04
N SER A 267 36.26 -16.84 10.03
CA SER A 267 37.35 -16.80 11.01
C SER A 267 38.00 -15.41 11.05
N GLU A 268 38.44 -15.02 12.24
CA GLU A 268 39.13 -13.75 12.44
C GLU A 268 40.33 -13.62 11.48
N GLY A 269 40.38 -12.52 10.72
CA GLY A 269 41.41 -12.28 9.71
C GLY A 269 41.12 -12.84 8.31
N ALA A 270 39.93 -13.41 8.04
CA ALA A 270 39.55 -13.82 6.69
C ALA A 270 39.59 -12.65 5.70
N ALA A 271 40.30 -12.85 4.58
CA ALA A 271 40.50 -11.81 3.56
C ALA A 271 39.22 -11.45 2.78
N ALA A 272 38.24 -12.36 2.74
CA ALA A 272 36.97 -12.15 2.04
C ALA A 272 35.84 -12.87 2.78
N ALA A 273 34.64 -12.29 2.69
CA ALA A 273 33.37 -12.89 3.09
C ALA A 273 32.30 -12.41 2.11
N ASP A 274 31.20 -13.15 2.01
CA ASP A 274 30.08 -12.76 1.13
C ASP A 274 29.38 -11.49 1.62
N ILE A 275 29.32 -11.33 2.95
CA ILE A 275 28.70 -10.19 3.61
C ILE A 275 29.72 -9.49 4.51
N VAL A 276 29.77 -8.16 4.45
CA VAL A 276 30.61 -7.31 5.30
C VAL A 276 29.71 -6.37 6.10
N ILE A 277 29.81 -6.43 7.42
CA ILE A 277 28.99 -5.65 8.36
C ILE A 277 29.88 -4.68 9.14
N GLY A 278 29.51 -3.41 9.25
CA GLY A 278 30.35 -2.43 9.93
C GLY A 278 29.63 -1.17 10.38
N PHE A 279 30.23 -0.49 11.37
CA PHE A 279 29.88 0.86 11.74
C PHE A 279 30.72 1.87 10.95
N HIS A 280 30.07 2.88 10.40
CA HIS A 280 30.72 3.94 9.63
C HIS A 280 30.14 5.32 9.98
N ARG A 281 30.79 6.40 9.54
CA ARG A 281 30.37 7.79 9.74
C ARG A 281 30.55 8.59 8.47
N GLY A 282 29.63 9.52 8.18
CA GLY A 282 29.69 10.37 7.00
C GLY A 282 29.88 9.55 5.71
N ASN A 283 30.63 10.09 4.75
CA ASN A 283 31.02 9.35 3.55
C ASN A 283 32.04 8.26 3.90
N HIS A 284 31.74 7.02 3.53
CA HIS A 284 32.52 5.84 3.87
C HIS A 284 32.85 4.93 2.67
N GLY A 285 32.92 5.53 1.47
CA GLY A 285 33.52 4.91 0.30
C GLY A 285 32.59 4.06 -0.56
N ASP A 286 31.28 4.13 -0.36
CA ASP A 286 30.27 3.42 -1.13
C ASP A 286 29.33 4.35 -1.93
N GLY A 287 29.65 5.65 -1.98
CA GLY A 287 28.95 6.69 -2.74
C GLY A 287 28.50 7.85 -1.84
N GLU A 288 28.56 9.09 -2.34
CA GLU A 288 28.15 10.27 -1.56
C GLU A 288 26.69 10.22 -1.11
N GLN A 289 25.81 9.61 -1.91
CA GLN A 289 24.40 9.42 -1.60
C GLN A 289 24.13 8.46 -0.44
N ASN A 290 25.13 7.68 -0.03
CA ASN A 290 25.05 6.72 1.07
C ASN A 290 25.76 7.24 2.32
N ALA A 291 26.24 8.48 2.31
CA ALA A 291 26.89 9.07 3.47
C ALA A 291 25.93 9.14 4.67
N PHE A 292 26.45 8.86 5.87
CA PHE A 292 25.74 9.11 7.12
C PHE A 292 25.89 10.58 7.52
N ASP A 293 25.19 11.46 6.81
CA ASP A 293 25.11 12.92 7.04
C ASP A 293 23.68 13.41 7.30
N GLY A 294 22.75 12.46 7.46
CA GLY A 294 21.31 12.67 7.59
C GLY A 294 20.66 11.65 8.54
N PRO A 295 19.35 11.38 8.42
CA PRO A 295 18.60 10.56 9.38
C PRO A 295 18.72 9.04 9.17
N THR A 296 19.65 8.58 8.33
CA THR A 296 19.78 7.17 7.96
C THR A 296 20.44 6.38 9.08
N LEU A 297 19.69 5.46 9.70
CA LEU A 297 20.21 4.63 10.80
C LEU A 297 21.22 3.58 10.30
N ALA A 298 20.93 2.99 9.14
CA ALA A 298 21.73 1.96 8.50
C ALA A 298 21.31 1.84 7.03
N HIS A 299 22.13 1.15 6.24
CA HIS A 299 21.73 0.66 4.93
C HIS A 299 22.47 -0.61 4.57
N ALA A 300 21.81 -1.42 3.74
CA ALA A 300 22.41 -2.56 3.09
C ALA A 300 22.15 -2.55 1.59
N PHE A 301 23.06 -3.18 0.87
CA PHE A 301 22.94 -3.35 -0.57
C PHE A 301 22.26 -4.68 -0.90
N ALA A 302 21.71 -4.73 -2.12
CA ALA A 302 21.19 -5.94 -2.71
C ALA A 302 22.26 -7.07 -2.78
N PRO A 303 21.84 -8.32 -3.05
CA PRO A 303 22.74 -9.46 -3.22
C PRO A 303 23.94 -9.18 -4.16
N GLU A 304 25.01 -9.95 -4.00
CA GLU A 304 26.31 -9.83 -4.69
C GLU A 304 27.21 -8.67 -4.24
N LYS A 305 26.65 -7.52 -3.81
CA LYS A 305 27.48 -6.46 -3.18
C LYS A 305 27.79 -6.76 -1.72
N GLY A 306 26.79 -7.24 -0.97
CA GLY A 306 27.01 -7.83 0.35
C GLY A 306 27.45 -6.86 1.45
N TRP A 307 27.16 -5.57 1.34
CA TRP A 307 27.56 -4.58 2.35
C TRP A 307 26.37 -4.17 3.20
N PHE A 308 26.57 -4.11 4.52
CA PHE A 308 25.63 -3.61 5.52
C PHE A 308 26.39 -2.67 6.46
N HIS A 309 26.01 -1.40 6.42
CA HIS A 309 26.59 -0.35 7.25
C HIS A 309 25.58 0.17 8.26
N TYR A 310 26.01 0.32 9.51
CA TYR A 310 25.32 1.09 10.53
C TYR A 310 25.92 2.50 10.63
N ASP A 311 25.07 3.49 10.91
CA ASP A 311 25.54 4.80 11.32
C ASP A 311 26.10 4.74 12.75
N ALA A 312 27.38 5.06 12.90
CA ALA A 312 28.05 5.06 14.19
C ALA A 312 27.73 6.29 15.05
N ASP A 313 26.98 7.27 14.53
CA ASP A 313 26.50 8.44 15.29
C ASP A 313 25.19 8.17 16.05
N GLU A 314 24.51 7.07 15.76
CA GLU A 314 23.27 6.68 16.43
C GLU A 314 23.50 6.00 17.79
N LYS A 315 22.50 6.11 18.68
CA LYS A 315 22.55 5.49 20.01
C LYS A 315 22.02 4.06 19.99
N TRP A 316 22.89 3.11 19.72
CA TRP A 316 22.52 1.69 19.62
C TRP A 316 22.40 0.98 20.96
N SER A 317 21.43 0.07 21.06
CA SER A 317 21.25 -0.79 22.23
C SER A 317 20.56 -2.10 21.87
N LEU A 318 20.84 -3.16 22.63
CA LEU A 318 20.07 -4.42 22.61
C LEU A 318 18.87 -4.38 23.55
N ASN A 319 18.70 -3.32 24.34
CA ASN A 319 17.54 -3.07 25.19
C ASN A 319 17.31 -1.56 25.21
N PRO A 320 16.78 -0.98 24.12
CA PRO A 320 16.81 0.47 23.92
C PRO A 320 15.90 1.22 24.90
N SER A 321 16.42 2.31 25.48
CA SER A 321 15.60 3.38 26.07
C SER A 321 14.90 4.20 24.99
N ARG A 322 14.05 5.15 25.40
CA ARG A 322 13.23 5.99 24.50
C ARG A 322 14.02 6.80 23.46
N ASP A 323 15.32 6.97 23.64
CA ASP A 323 16.22 7.73 22.77
C ASP A 323 17.28 6.85 22.09
N GLN A 324 17.15 5.52 22.18
CA GLN A 324 18.07 4.54 21.59
C GLN A 324 17.40 3.74 20.49
N VAL A 325 18.17 3.25 19.54
CA VAL A 325 17.73 2.38 18.45
C VAL A 325 18.04 0.94 18.79
N ASP A 326 17.09 0.03 18.54
CA ASP A 326 17.32 -1.40 18.72
C ASP A 326 18.29 -1.94 17.64
N LEU A 327 19.49 -2.31 18.07
CA LEU A 327 20.55 -2.79 17.17
C LEU A 327 20.13 -4.04 16.39
N GLU A 328 19.48 -4.98 17.06
CA GLU A 328 19.08 -6.24 16.45
C GLU A 328 17.91 -6.08 15.49
N SER A 329 16.94 -5.20 15.78
CA SER A 329 15.81 -4.93 14.87
C SER A 329 16.29 -4.40 13.51
N VAL A 330 17.23 -3.46 13.52
CA VAL A 330 17.86 -2.95 12.30
C VAL A 330 18.68 -4.06 11.63
N ALA A 331 19.40 -4.89 12.39
CA ALA A 331 20.09 -6.05 11.83
C ALA A 331 19.15 -6.98 11.03
N VAL A 332 17.97 -7.31 11.59
CA VAL A 332 17.01 -8.19 10.91
C VAL A 332 16.50 -7.54 9.61
N HIS A 333 16.25 -6.22 9.60
CA HIS A 333 15.82 -5.49 8.41
C HIS A 333 16.88 -5.50 7.30
N GLU A 334 18.09 -5.04 7.61
CA GLU A 334 19.16 -4.89 6.62
C GLU A 334 19.62 -6.23 6.05
N ILE A 335 19.58 -7.30 6.85
CA ILE A 335 19.84 -8.65 6.34
C ILE A 335 18.76 -9.07 5.33
N GLY A 336 17.50 -8.65 5.47
CA GLY A 336 16.48 -8.89 4.45
C GLY A 336 16.87 -8.30 3.08
N HIS A 337 17.47 -7.10 3.06
CA HIS A 337 18.03 -6.50 1.85
C HIS A 337 19.17 -7.30 1.25
N LEU A 338 20.11 -7.75 2.08
CA LEU A 338 21.22 -8.62 1.66
C LEU A 338 20.74 -9.92 1.02
N LEU A 339 19.52 -10.39 1.34
CA LEU A 339 18.92 -11.59 0.76
C LEU A 339 18.05 -11.32 -0.47
N GLY A 340 17.79 -10.05 -0.80
CA GLY A 340 17.10 -9.62 -2.02
C GLY A 340 15.71 -9.00 -1.80
N LEU A 341 15.24 -8.87 -0.55
CA LEU A 341 14.01 -8.16 -0.24
C LEU A 341 14.20 -6.65 -0.36
N SER A 342 13.16 -5.95 -0.78
CA SER A 342 13.06 -4.49 -0.70
C SER A 342 11.98 -4.14 0.31
N HIS A 343 11.83 -2.84 0.59
CA HIS A 343 10.90 -2.36 1.60
C HIS A 343 9.45 -2.82 1.36
N THR A 344 8.81 -3.34 2.40
CA THR A 344 7.35 -3.51 2.43
C THR A 344 6.72 -2.13 2.70
N PRO A 345 5.90 -1.58 1.79
CA PRO A 345 5.51 -0.17 1.86
C PRO A 345 4.43 0.14 2.90
N ASP A 346 3.61 -0.86 3.29
CA ASP A 346 2.31 -0.61 3.94
C ASP A 346 1.99 -1.53 5.12
N ILE A 347 2.95 -2.34 5.58
CA ILE A 347 2.81 -3.14 6.80
C ILE A 347 3.78 -2.64 7.87
N PRO A 348 3.41 -1.69 8.75
CA PRO A 348 4.27 -1.21 9.83
C PRO A 348 4.80 -2.31 10.78
N GLY A 349 4.11 -3.45 10.84
CA GLY A 349 4.53 -4.63 11.60
C GLY A 349 5.59 -5.50 10.90
N ALA A 350 5.75 -5.41 9.58
CA ALA A 350 6.73 -6.19 8.81
C ALA A 350 8.14 -5.69 9.06
N ILE A 351 9.13 -6.57 9.22
CA ILE A 351 10.50 -6.13 9.47
C ILE A 351 11.00 -5.28 8.32
N MET A 352 10.64 -5.61 7.07
CA MET A 352 11.02 -4.86 5.88
C MET A 352 10.27 -3.52 5.72
N TYR A 353 9.44 -3.11 6.69
CA TYR A 353 8.92 -1.74 6.72
C TYR A 353 10.05 -0.74 6.99
N PRO A 354 10.18 0.35 6.22
CA PRO A 354 11.36 1.22 6.24
C PRO A 354 11.51 2.08 7.50
N GLU A 355 10.51 2.11 8.39
CA GLU A 355 10.56 2.99 9.56
C GLU A 355 10.84 2.23 10.86
N PHE A 356 11.80 2.76 11.62
CA PHE A 356 12.08 2.35 13.00
C PHE A 356 11.79 3.50 13.97
N SER A 357 11.30 3.14 15.15
CA SER A 357 11.06 4.08 16.25
C SER A 357 12.05 3.82 17.39
N TYR A 358 12.62 4.90 17.93
CA TYR A 358 13.46 4.82 19.12
C TYR A 358 12.72 4.14 20.30
N GLY A 359 13.45 3.31 21.05
CA GLY A 359 12.92 2.56 22.19
C GLY A 359 11.99 1.40 21.83
N ILE A 360 11.78 1.10 20.55
CA ILE A 360 10.92 0.00 20.09
C ILE A 360 11.76 -1.18 19.64
N VAL A 361 11.44 -2.36 20.16
CA VAL A 361 12.01 -3.64 19.74
C VAL A 361 11.06 -4.29 18.72
N LYS A 362 11.59 -4.61 17.54
CA LYS A 362 10.87 -5.23 16.42
C LYS A 362 11.80 -6.24 15.74
N ARG A 363 11.95 -7.42 16.34
CA ARG A 363 12.92 -8.44 15.88
C ARG A 363 12.26 -9.63 15.18
N ASN A 364 10.93 -9.75 15.27
CA ASN A 364 10.20 -10.88 14.71
C ASN A 364 9.93 -10.65 13.23
N LEU A 365 10.09 -11.70 12.43
CA LEU A 365 9.66 -11.70 11.03
C LEU A 365 8.14 -11.77 10.98
N HIS A 366 7.53 -10.83 10.27
CA HIS A 366 6.11 -10.87 9.95
C HIS A 366 5.85 -11.92 8.87
N PRO A 367 4.64 -12.50 8.78
CA PRO A 367 4.30 -13.44 7.71
C PRO A 367 4.62 -12.94 6.29
N ASP A 368 4.53 -11.62 6.08
CA ASP A 368 4.91 -10.98 4.82
C ASP A 368 6.41 -11.12 4.49
N ASP A 369 7.28 -10.87 5.48
CA ASP A 369 8.73 -11.01 5.33
C ASP A 369 9.11 -12.47 5.00
N ILE A 370 8.44 -13.41 5.69
CA ILE A 370 8.63 -14.86 5.52
C ILE A 370 8.18 -15.31 4.13
N GLU A 371 7.05 -14.83 3.64
CA GLU A 371 6.59 -15.17 2.29
C GLU A 371 7.51 -14.57 1.22
N GLY A 372 8.02 -13.35 1.44
CA GLY A 372 8.94 -12.70 0.50
C GLY A 372 10.21 -13.51 0.28
N ILE A 373 10.84 -13.96 1.36
CA ILE A 373 12.06 -14.77 1.27
C ILE A 373 11.80 -16.16 0.67
N ARG A 374 10.61 -16.74 0.89
CA ARG A 374 10.20 -18.01 0.28
C ARG A 374 9.97 -17.88 -1.23
N VAL A 375 9.42 -16.76 -1.70
CA VAL A 375 9.20 -16.54 -3.13
C VAL A 375 10.49 -16.25 -3.89
N LEU A 376 11.49 -15.60 -3.28
CA LEU A 376 12.82 -15.48 -3.88
C LEU A 376 13.38 -16.84 -4.31
N ARG A 377 13.17 -17.88 -3.50
CA ARG A 377 13.56 -19.26 -3.81
C ARG A 377 12.82 -19.87 -5.01
N ARG A 378 11.50 -19.68 -5.12
CA ARG A 378 10.65 -20.32 -6.17
C ARG A 378 10.97 -19.85 -7.59
N SER A 379 11.51 -18.65 -7.73
CA SER A 379 11.91 -18.09 -9.03
C SER A 379 13.18 -18.70 -9.65
N LEU A 380 13.80 -19.69 -9.00
CA LEU A 380 15.03 -20.37 -9.44
C LEU A 380 14.77 -21.65 -10.26
N GLY A 381 13.55 -21.85 -10.78
CA GLY A 381 13.25 -22.89 -11.76
C GLY A 381 13.46 -24.31 -11.25
N THR A 382 12.45 -24.88 -10.59
CA THR A 382 12.21 -26.32 -10.59
C THR A 382 10.71 -26.56 -10.44
N LYS A 383 10.15 -27.32 -11.39
CA LYS A 383 8.89 -28.06 -11.19
C LYS A 383 9.20 -29.15 -10.17
N ASP A 384 8.42 -29.14 -9.10
CA ASP A 384 8.12 -30.20 -8.14
C ASP A 384 8.17 -29.65 -6.72
N TRP A 385 7.37 -30.31 -5.87
CA TRP A 385 7.27 -30.23 -4.40
C TRP A 385 5.94 -29.72 -3.87
N ASP A 386 4.94 -30.61 -3.98
CA ASP A 386 3.76 -30.71 -3.11
C ASP A 386 3.90 -31.86 -2.07
N GLN A 387 5.13 -32.21 -1.67
CA GLN A 387 5.34 -33.20 -0.59
C GLN A 387 6.51 -32.79 0.30
N ALA A 388 6.21 -32.07 1.37
CA ALA A 388 6.80 -32.21 2.71
C ALA A 388 6.34 -31.06 3.61
N LEU A 389 5.14 -31.19 4.18
CA LEU A 389 4.80 -30.78 5.54
C LEU A 389 3.74 -31.75 6.08
#